data_AF-A0A645GVY6-F1
#
_entry.id   AF-A0A645GVY6-F1
#
_cell.length_a   1.000
_cell.length_b   1.000
_cell.length_c   1.000
_cell.angle_alpha   90.00
_cell.angle_beta   90.00
_cell.angle_gamma   90.00
#
_symmetry.space_group_name_H-M   'P 1'
#
loop_
_entity.id
_entity.type
_entity.pdbx_description
1 polymer ?
#
loop_
_entity_poly.entity_id
_entity_poly.type
_entity_poly.pdbx_seq_one_letter_code
_entity_poly.pdbx_strand_id
1 'polypeptide(L)'
;MEIWAATGSMRYEEGPNGENIFRIKVGVTVSMGDQTGTINLAAPENSNQLLELCRQKISEEVYSALEKSRELEADVFGFGETISRYAPKRWKQIKDNWDEEYQQANVELTVEIRGSGTGRIIRPLDNILD
;
A
#
# COMPACT_ATOMS: atom_id res chain seq x y z
N MET A 1 18.78 2.74 -5.24
CA MET A 1 17.36 3.14 -5.04
C MET A 1 17.12 3.23 -3.54
N GLU A 2 16.72 4.40 -3.07
CA GLU A 2 16.46 4.66 -1.65
C GLU A 2 14.97 4.96 -1.45
N ILE A 3 14.38 4.48 -0.35
CA ILE A 3 13.02 4.86 0.06
C ILE A 3 13.12 6.12 0.90
N TRP A 4 12.51 7.19 0.42
CA TRP A 4 12.51 8.50 1.09
C TRP A 4 11.33 8.65 2.07
N ALA A 5 10.19 8.07 1.73
CA ALA A 5 9.01 8.06 2.59
C ALA A 5 8.15 6.84 2.29
N ALA A 6 7.60 6.25 3.34
CA ALA A 6 6.56 5.23 3.25
C ALA A 6 5.39 5.63 4.15
N THR A 7 4.17 5.57 3.62
CA THR A 7 2.94 5.88 4.36
C THR A 7 1.98 4.71 4.24
N GLY A 8 1.40 4.30 5.37
CA GLY A 8 0.31 3.32 5.41
C GLY A 8 -0.97 3.97 5.92
N SER A 9 -2.11 3.63 5.32
CA SER A 9 -3.42 3.97 5.88
C SER A 9 -4.39 2.82 5.67
N MET A 10 -5.31 2.65 6.63
CA MET A 10 -6.32 1.60 6.59
C MET A 10 -7.70 2.21 6.84
N ARG A 11 -8.70 1.71 6.11
CA ARG A 11 -10.12 2.02 6.32
C ARG A 11 -10.91 0.73 6.41
N TYR A 12 -11.92 0.75 7.27
CA TYR A 12 -12.88 -0.33 7.41
C TYR A 12 -14.23 0.10 6.82
N GLU A 13 -14.85 -0.81 6.08
CA GLU A 13 -16.21 -0.69 5.55
C GLU A 13 -16.94 -2.03 5.73
N GLU A 14 -18.24 -1.96 5.95
CA GLU A 14 -19.11 -3.14 5.93
C GLU A 14 -19.69 -3.29 4.51
N GLY A 15 -19.46 -4.44 3.89
CA GLY A 15 -19.98 -4.76 2.57
C GLY A 15 -21.50 -4.93 2.54
N PRO A 16 -22.13 -4.94 1.36
CA PRO A 16 -23.58 -5.03 1.22
C PRO A 16 -24.18 -6.32 1.81
N ASN A 17 -23.38 -7.38 1.96
CA ASN A 17 -23.78 -8.67 2.53
C ASN A 17 -23.27 -8.87 3.98
N GLY A 18 -22.76 -7.82 4.64
CA GLY A 18 -22.17 -7.92 5.99
C GLY A 18 -20.70 -8.36 6.02
N GLU A 19 -20.03 -8.34 4.87
CA GLU A 19 -18.60 -8.66 4.74
C GLU A 19 -17.74 -7.58 5.43
N ASN A 20 -16.70 -7.97 6.16
CA ASN A 20 -15.75 -7.01 6.73
C ASN A 20 -14.69 -6.65 5.66
N ILE A 21 -14.69 -5.41 5.16
CA ILE A 21 -13.78 -4.96 4.08
C ILE A 21 -12.73 -4.00 4.65
N PHE A 22 -11.46 -4.34 4.46
CA PHE A 22 -10.32 -3.52 4.84
C PHE A 22 -9.62 -2.98 3.59
N ARG A 23 -9.65 -1.67 3.41
CA ARG A 23 -8.92 -1.00 2.34
C ARG A 23 -7.59 -0.49 2.88
N ILE A 24 -6.50 -1.10 2.44
CA ILE A 24 -5.13 -0.75 2.81
C ILE A 24 -4.51 0.04 1.67
N LYS A 25 -3.96 1.21 2.00
CA LYS A 25 -3.18 2.01 1.05
C LYS A 25 -1.74 2.14 1.53
N VAL A 26 -0.82 1.76 0.65
CA VAL A 26 0.62 1.87 0.84
C VAL A 26 1.16 2.87 -0.16
N GLY A 27 1.74 3.96 0.33
CA GLY A 27 2.42 4.97 -0.49
C GLY A 27 3.92 4.87 -0.28
N VAL A 28 4.69 4.77 -1.37
CA VAL A 28 6.16 4.72 -1.33
C VAL A 28 6.73 5.80 -2.24
N THR A 29 7.66 6.59 -1.71
CA THR A 29 8.46 7.54 -2.51
C THR A 29 9.87 7.01 -2.61
N VAL A 30 10.34 6.75 -3.83
CA VAL A 30 11.68 6.24 -4.10
C VAL A 30 12.53 7.29 -4.80
N SER A 31 13.78 7.44 -4.38
CA SER A 31 14.78 8.21 -5.13
C SER A 31 15.75 7.28 -5.85
N MET A 32 16.00 7.60 -7.12
CA MET A 32 16.97 6.90 -7.94
C MET A 32 18.29 7.68 -7.88
N GLY A 33 19.03 7.50 -6.79
CA GLY A 33 20.42 7.94 -6.67
C GLY A 33 21.35 6.89 -7.28
N ASP A 34 22.10 7.34 -8.28
CA ASP A 34 23.21 6.72 -9.04
C ASP A 34 23.10 5.24 -9.43
N GLN A 35 23.26 4.97 -10.73
CA GLN A 35 23.09 3.64 -11.30
C GLN A 35 24.44 3.04 -11.71
N THR A 36 24.76 1.84 -11.22
CA THR A 36 25.95 1.06 -11.60
C THR A 36 25.67 0.03 -12.72
N GLY A 37 24.49 0.06 -13.34
CA GLY A 37 24.05 -0.87 -14.39
C GLY A 37 24.04 -0.26 -15.79
N THR A 38 24.00 -1.11 -16.82
CA THR A 38 24.00 -0.73 -18.25
C THR A 38 22.65 -0.24 -18.79
N ILE A 39 21.57 -0.36 -18.03
CA ILE A 39 20.22 0.07 -18.41
C ILE A 39 20.03 1.52 -18.01
N ASN A 40 19.66 2.43 -18.91
CA ASN A 40 19.38 3.82 -18.52
C ASN A 40 18.03 3.93 -17.78
N LEU A 41 18.03 4.02 -16.44
CA LEU A 41 16.82 4.24 -15.64
C LEU A 41 16.22 5.64 -15.76
N ALA A 42 16.93 6.60 -16.35
CA ALA A 42 16.36 7.90 -16.69
C ALA A 42 15.44 7.82 -17.93
N ALA A 43 15.47 6.71 -18.68
CA ALA A 43 14.49 6.46 -19.73
C ALA A 43 13.10 6.25 -19.11
N PRO A 44 12.05 6.95 -19.59
CA PRO A 44 10.70 6.81 -19.07
C PRO A 44 10.18 5.36 -19.09
N GLU A 45 10.50 4.55 -20.10
CA GLU A 45 10.06 3.15 -20.15
C GLU A 45 10.69 2.30 -19.04
N ASN A 46 12.01 2.42 -18.84
CA ASN A 46 12.74 1.63 -17.85
C ASN A 46 12.38 2.01 -16.40
N SER A 47 12.15 3.31 -16.15
CA SER A 47 11.68 3.79 -14.85
C SER A 47 10.25 3.31 -14.56
N ASN A 48 9.35 3.34 -15.54
CA ASN A 48 7.99 2.82 -15.37
C ASN A 48 7.99 1.31 -15.09
N GLN A 49 8.80 0.53 -15.81
CA GLN A 49 8.96 -0.90 -15.56
C GLN A 49 9.50 -1.17 -14.15
N LEU A 50 10.51 -0.42 -13.71
CA LEU A 50 11.05 -0.55 -12.35
C LEU A 50 9.99 -0.23 -11.28
N LEU A 51 9.23 0.85 -11.47
CA LEU A 51 8.15 1.23 -10.56
C LEU A 51 7.04 0.17 -10.52
N GLU A 52 6.72 -0.45 -11.66
CA GLU A 52 5.76 -1.57 -11.70
C GLU A 52 6.27 -2.79 -10.92
N LEU A 53 7.52 -3.18 -11.14
CA LEU A 53 8.14 -4.30 -10.41
C LEU A 53 8.16 -4.04 -8.90
N CYS A 54 8.46 -2.80 -8.48
CA CYS A 54 8.36 -2.42 -7.08
C CYS A 54 6.93 -2.53 -6.55
N ARG A 55 5.92 -2.10 -7.35
CA ARG A 55 4.51 -2.19 -6.96
C ARG A 55 4.10 -3.63 -6.77
N GLN A 56 4.41 -4.49 -7.74
CA GLN A 56 4.13 -5.90 -7.68
C GLN A 56 4.80 -6.53 -6.45
N LYS A 57 6.09 -6.25 -6.22
CA LYS A 57 6.81 -6.84 -5.11
C LYS A 57 6.23 -6.43 -3.76
N ILE A 58 5.85 -5.16 -3.57
CA ILE A 58 5.20 -4.71 -2.34
C ILE A 58 3.85 -5.42 -2.15
N SER A 59 3.06 -5.53 -3.22
CA SER A 59 1.77 -6.24 -3.15
C SER A 59 1.96 -7.70 -2.73
N GLU A 60 2.91 -8.41 -3.34
CA GLU A 60 3.24 -9.79 -2.99
C GLU A 60 3.61 -9.93 -1.51
N GLU A 61 4.51 -9.08 -1.01
CA GLU A 61 4.92 -9.13 0.40
C GLU A 61 3.76 -8.87 1.37
N VAL A 62 2.89 -7.90 1.06
CA VAL A 62 1.70 -7.62 1.89
C VAL A 62 0.75 -8.82 1.91
N TYR A 63 0.48 -9.43 0.75
CA TYR A 63 -0.40 -10.59 0.68
C TYR A 63 0.21 -11.83 1.33
N SER A 64 1.51 -12.07 1.18
CA SER A 64 2.21 -13.16 1.87
C SER A 64 2.20 -12.97 3.39
N ALA A 65 2.38 -11.74 3.88
CA ALA A 65 2.25 -11.44 5.30
C ALA A 65 0.81 -11.66 5.81
N LEU A 66 -0.20 -11.26 5.02
CA LEU A 66 -1.60 -11.50 5.32
C LEU A 66 -1.91 -13.00 5.39
N GLU A 67 -1.46 -13.78 4.41
CA GLU A 67 -1.63 -15.24 4.39
C GLU A 67 -0.96 -15.89 5.61
N LYS A 68 0.29 -15.53 5.90
CA LYS A 68 1.00 -16.06 7.08
C LYS A 68 0.30 -15.72 8.38
N SER A 69 -0.23 -14.50 8.49
CA SER A 69 -0.97 -14.08 9.68
C SER A 69 -2.27 -14.85 9.87
N ARG A 70 -2.95 -15.20 8.77
CA ARG A 70 -4.16 -16.02 8.76
C ARG A 70 -3.88 -17.46 9.16
N GLU A 71 -2.81 -18.06 8.64
CA GLU A 71 -2.35 -19.40 9.06
C GLU A 71 -2.07 -19.48 10.57
N LEU A 72 -1.65 -18.37 11.17
CA LEU A 72 -1.33 -18.26 12.59
C LEU A 72 -2.50 -17.76 13.45
N GLU A 73 -3.66 -17.50 12.83
CA GLU A 73 -4.84 -16.92 13.49
C GLU A 73 -4.49 -15.63 14.26
N ALA A 74 -3.56 -14.85 13.73
CA ALA A 74 -3.00 -13.68 14.39
C ALA A 74 -3.35 -12.40 13.62
N ASP A 75 -4.15 -11.52 14.23
CA ASP A 75 -4.42 -10.17 13.70
C ASP A 75 -3.23 -9.23 13.92
N VAL A 76 -2.18 -9.42 13.12
CA VAL A 76 -0.95 -8.61 13.18
C VAL A 76 -1.12 -7.22 12.56
N PHE A 77 -2.20 -7.01 11.80
CA PHE A 77 -2.47 -5.76 11.09
C PHE A 77 -3.36 -4.79 11.88
N GLY A 78 -3.98 -5.24 12.99
CA GLY A 78 -4.85 -4.41 13.83
C GLY A 78 -6.23 -4.19 13.21
N PHE A 79 -6.74 -5.16 12.48
CA PHE A 79 -8.07 -5.12 11.87
C PHE A 79 -9.17 -5.02 12.93
N GLY A 80 -9.10 -5.82 13.99
CA GLY A 80 -10.07 -5.82 15.08
C GLY A 80 -10.05 -4.50 15.85
N GLU A 81 -8.86 -3.93 16.07
CA GLU A 81 -8.72 -2.59 16.66
C GLU A 81 -9.37 -1.52 15.76
N THR A 82 -9.17 -1.63 14.45
CA THR A 82 -9.74 -0.70 13.47
C THR A 82 -11.28 -0.73 13.51
N ILE A 83 -11.89 -1.92 13.51
CA ILE A 83 -13.37 -2.04 13.64
C ILE A 83 -13.82 -1.52 15.00
N SER A 84 -13.15 -1.88 16.10
CA SER A 84 -13.47 -1.42 17.44
C SER A 84 -13.51 0.11 17.53
N ARG A 85 -12.55 0.79 16.90
CA ARG A 85 -12.43 2.25 16.91
C ARG A 85 -13.45 2.94 16.00
N TYR A 86 -13.64 2.46 14.77
CA TYR A 86 -14.40 3.18 13.74
C TYR A 86 -15.81 2.62 13.49
N ALA A 87 -16.07 1.36 13.85
CA ALA A 87 -17.36 0.69 13.71
C ALA A 87 -17.73 -0.11 15.00
N PRO A 88 -17.84 0.56 16.16
CA PRO A 88 -18.04 -0.11 17.45
C PRO A 88 -19.34 -0.93 17.55
N LYS A 89 -20.37 -0.60 16.75
CA LYS A 89 -21.61 -1.38 16.67
C LYS A 89 -21.37 -2.75 16.04
N ARG A 90 -20.64 -2.79 14.93
CA ARG A 90 -20.22 -4.04 14.28
C ARG A 90 -19.30 -4.82 15.20
N TRP A 91 -18.30 -4.17 15.78
CA TRP A 91 -17.35 -4.81 16.69
C TRP A 91 -18.05 -5.57 17.82
N LYS A 92 -19.09 -5.00 18.44
CA LYS A 92 -19.86 -5.68 19.49
C LYS A 92 -20.54 -6.98 19.04
N GLN A 93 -20.85 -7.11 17.75
CA GLN A 93 -21.49 -8.30 17.18
C GLN A 93 -20.47 -9.41 16.89
N ILE A 94 -19.24 -9.03 16.52
CA ILE A 94 -18.23 -9.95 15.98
C ILE A 94 -17.02 -10.19 16.90
N LYS A 95 -16.89 -9.45 18.00
CA LYS A 95 -15.70 -9.51 18.88
C LYS A 95 -15.47 -10.88 19.52
N ASP A 96 -16.54 -11.63 19.76
CA ASP A 96 -16.47 -12.91 20.47
C ASP A 96 -16.12 -14.08 19.53
N ASN A 97 -16.29 -13.88 18.21
CA ASN A 97 -15.90 -14.81 17.14
C ASN A 97 -14.87 -14.16 16.19
N TRP A 98 -14.08 -13.20 16.68
CA TRP A 98 -13.22 -12.37 15.84
C TRP A 98 -12.21 -13.19 15.04
N ASP A 99 -11.68 -14.27 15.61
CA ASP A 99 -10.69 -15.11 14.93
C ASP A 99 -11.27 -15.71 13.63
N GLU A 100 -12.54 -16.13 13.63
CA GLU A 100 -13.23 -16.64 12.42
C GLU A 100 -13.54 -15.53 11.41
N GLU A 101 -13.90 -14.35 11.91
CA GLU A 101 -14.23 -13.17 11.11
C GLU A 101 -12.97 -12.58 10.45
N TYR A 102 -11.82 -12.67 11.12
CA TYR A 102 -10.51 -12.28 10.60
C TYR A 102 -10.11 -13.12 9.38
N GLN A 103 -10.35 -14.43 9.43
CA GLN A 103 -10.08 -15.34 8.31
C GLN A 103 -10.89 -14.99 7.07
N GLN A 104 -12.12 -14.52 7.27
CA GLN A 104 -13.08 -14.19 6.20
C GLN A 104 -13.02 -12.73 5.74
N ALA A 105 -12.26 -11.88 6.44
CA ALA A 105 -12.16 -10.47 6.11
C ALA A 105 -11.65 -10.25 4.67
N ASN A 106 -12.28 -9.35 3.92
CA ASN A 106 -11.80 -8.98 2.61
C ASN A 106 -10.74 -7.88 2.73
N VAL A 107 -9.62 -8.03 2.04
CA VAL A 107 -8.52 -7.05 2.05
C VAL A 107 -8.26 -6.55 0.65
N GLU A 108 -8.45 -5.26 0.48
CA GLU A 108 -8.18 -4.56 -0.77
C GLU A 108 -6.94 -3.67 -0.62
N LEU A 109 -5.90 -3.98 -1.39
CA LEU A 109 -4.63 -3.28 -1.35
C LEU A 109 -4.50 -2.29 -2.52
N THR A 110 -4.13 -1.05 -2.21
CA THR A 110 -3.68 -0.06 -3.18
C THR A 110 -2.24 0.33 -2.90
N VAL A 111 -1.34 0.12 -3.87
CA VAL A 111 0.07 0.51 -3.77
C VAL A 111 0.37 1.66 -4.74
N GLU A 112 0.73 2.81 -4.18
CA GLU A 112 1.13 4.01 -4.90
C GLU A 112 2.64 4.21 -4.79
N ILE A 113 3.35 4.23 -5.92
CA ILE A 113 4.79 4.49 -5.95
C ILE A 113 5.05 5.78 -6.71
N ARG A 114 5.87 6.66 -6.11
CA ARG A 114 6.32 7.92 -6.70
C ARG A 114 7.83 7.90 -6.86
N GLY A 115 8.30 8.01 -8.11
CA GLY A 115 9.72 8.21 -8.40
C GLY A 115 10.13 9.68 -8.23
N SER A 116 11.18 9.92 -7.45
CA SER A 116 11.85 11.21 -7.32
C SER A 116 13.22 11.12 -7.99
N GLY A 117 13.30 11.48 -9.26
CA GLY A 117 14.58 11.59 -9.96
C GLY A 117 15.44 12.71 -9.36
N THR A 118 16.75 12.51 -9.26
CA THR A 118 17.70 13.59 -8.99
C THR A 118 17.49 14.71 -10.00
N GLY A 119 17.27 15.92 -9.50
CA GLY A 119 16.65 17.04 -10.22
C GLY A 119 17.16 17.33 -11.63
N ARG A 120 16.25 17.19 -12.59
CA ARG A 120 16.07 18.12 -13.72
C ARG A 120 14.64 18.06 -14.24
N ILE A 121 13.70 18.49 -13.40
CA ILE A 121 12.60 19.33 -13.89
C ILE A 121 12.85 20.71 -13.25
N ILE A 122 13.83 21.43 -13.79
CA ILE A 122 13.60 22.86 -13.94
C ILE A 122 12.42 22.89 -14.91
N ARG A 123 11.21 23.15 -14.42
CA ARG A 123 10.17 23.62 -15.33
C ARG A 123 10.84 24.75 -16.11
N PRO A 124 10.98 24.71 -17.45
CA PRO A 124 11.31 25.94 -18.14
C PRO A 124 10.24 26.96 -17.70
N LEU A 125 10.68 28.05 -17.08
CA LEU A 125 9.84 29.23 -16.87
C LEU A 125 9.70 29.93 -18.23
N ASP A 126 9.16 29.22 -19.20
CA ASP A 126 8.79 29.80 -20.49
C ASP A 126 7.26 29.72 -20.56
N ASN A 127 6.65 30.90 -20.72
CA ASN A 127 5.21 31.22 -20.76
C ASN A 127 4.52 31.62 -19.46
N ILE A 128 5.13 32.53 -18.70
CA ILE A 128 4.36 33.67 -18.19
C ILE A 128 5.16 34.94 -18.53
N LEU A 129 4.52 35.82 -19.31
CA LEU A 129 5.02 37.04 -19.96
C LEU A 129 5.51 36.84 -21.40
N ASP A 130 4.54 36.74 -22.31
CA ASP A 130 4.37 37.70 -23.41
C ASP A 130 2.86 37.98 -23.58
#